data_AF-A0A355Q2D7-F1
#
_entry.id   AF-A0A355Q2D7-F1
#
_cell.length_a   1.000
_cell.length_b   1.000
_cell.length_c   1.000
_cell.angle_alpha   90.00
_cell.angle_beta   90.00
_cell.angle_gamma   90.00
#
_symmetry.space_group_name_H-M   'P 1'
#
loop_
_entity.id
_entity.type
_entity.pdbx_description
1 polymer ?
#
loop_
_entity_poly.entity_id
_entity_poly.type
_entity_poly.pdbx_seq_one_letter_code
_entity_poly.pdbx_strand_id
1 'polypeptide(L)'
;RINQTVNAPELLYASIEEDGSMFIQTGTDYKFIFGDDKTDLTQVLGFNSFFETLKGAEDLRLSDRIMLDPNTISTGRDLYPGDNRVALDIAKLQTDPHMRNDTMTFDEFYNTILADLGLRIQRNQTEKAQQDSLVNQFSQIRSSISGVNMDEELAKMMQYQKAYEASARFVGTVDQMMETLVRM
;
A
#
# COMPACT_ATOMS: atom_id res chain seq x y z
N ARG A 1 42.80 5.33 -6.36
CA ARG A 1 44.21 5.53 -6.76
C ARG A 1 44.17 6.22 -8.10
N ILE A 2 44.43 7.52 -8.16
CA ILE A 2 44.69 8.19 -9.44
C ILE A 2 46.02 7.60 -9.90
N ASN A 3 45.95 6.60 -10.78
CA ASN A 3 47.14 5.98 -11.33
C ASN A 3 47.99 7.10 -11.97
N GLN A 4 49.30 6.99 -11.81
CA GLN A 4 50.34 7.96 -12.19
C GLN A 4 50.46 8.19 -13.71
N THR A 5 49.37 8.13 -14.45
CA THR A 5 49.29 8.28 -15.91
C THR A 5 48.91 9.70 -16.34
N VAL A 6 48.53 10.59 -15.40
CA VAL A 6 48.01 11.95 -15.69
C VAL A 6 49.13 12.98 -15.90
N ASN A 7 50.18 12.63 -16.64
CA ASN A 7 51.20 13.58 -17.06
C ASN A 7 51.68 13.38 -18.51
N ALA A 8 50.89 12.68 -19.32
CA ALA A 8 51.03 12.68 -20.77
C ALA A 8 49.85 13.47 -21.36
N PRO A 9 50.06 14.73 -21.79
CA PRO A 9 48.98 15.59 -22.27
C PRO A 9 48.22 14.98 -23.46
N GLU A 10 48.84 14.10 -24.25
CA GLU A 10 48.20 13.45 -25.40
C GLU A 10 47.18 12.35 -25.06
N LEU A 11 47.11 11.89 -23.80
CA LEU A 11 46.25 10.76 -23.42
C LEU A 11 44.83 11.18 -23.04
N LEU A 12 44.70 12.28 -22.30
CA LEU A 12 43.41 12.75 -21.75
C LEU A 12 43.44 14.27 -21.59
N TYR A 13 42.53 14.94 -22.27
CA TYR A 13 42.26 16.37 -22.16
C TYR A 13 40.95 16.57 -21.40
N ALA A 14 40.96 17.42 -20.37
CA ALA A 14 39.75 17.82 -19.67
C ALA A 14 39.74 19.34 -19.48
N SER A 15 38.61 19.99 -19.74
CA SER A 15 38.41 21.42 -19.56
C SER A 15 37.01 21.72 -19.05
N ILE A 16 36.84 22.87 -18.40
CA ILE A 16 35.53 23.42 -18.05
C ILE A 16 35.25 24.54 -19.05
N GLU A 17 34.13 24.46 -19.75
CA GLU A 17 33.70 25.47 -20.72
C GLU A 17 33.09 26.68 -20.00
N GLU A 18 32.90 27.80 -20.72
CA GLU A 18 32.37 29.05 -20.14
C GLU A 18 30.95 28.91 -19.59
N ASP A 19 30.19 27.92 -20.07
CA ASP A 19 28.85 27.58 -19.57
C ASP A 19 28.87 26.69 -18.30
N GLY A 20 30.07 26.32 -17.83
CA GLY A 20 30.27 25.46 -16.67
C GLY A 20 30.19 23.97 -16.98
N SER A 21 30.01 23.57 -18.24
CA SER A 21 30.04 22.17 -18.65
C SER A 21 31.48 21.62 -18.60
N MET A 22 31.61 20.33 -18.28
CA MET A 22 32.90 19.64 -18.25
C MET A 22 33.08 18.87 -19.56
N PHE A 23 34.13 19.21 -20.30
CA PHE A 23 34.54 18.51 -21.51
C PHE A 23 35.70 17.55 -21.17
N ILE A 24 35.59 16.29 -21.60
CA ILE A 24 36.63 15.28 -21.44
C ILE A 24 36.81 14.55 -22.78
N GLN A 25 38.03 14.54 -23.29
CA GLN A 25 38.40 13.94 -24.56
C GLN A 25 39.69 13.13 -24.42
N THR A 26 39.75 11.96 -25.05
CA THR A 26 40.98 11.16 -25.14
C THR A 26 41.65 11.30 -26.51
N GLY A 27 42.93 10.95 -26.57
CA GLY A 27 43.63 10.75 -27.84
C GLY A 27 42.99 9.63 -28.68
N THR A 28 43.27 9.61 -29.99
CA THR A 28 42.56 8.81 -31.01
C THR A 28 42.53 7.30 -30.74
N ASP A 29 43.54 6.76 -30.06
CA ASP A 29 43.68 5.32 -29.78
C ASP A 29 43.32 4.93 -28.34
N TYR A 30 42.87 5.89 -27.53
CA TYR A 30 42.61 5.67 -26.11
C TYR A 30 41.11 5.78 -25.79
N LYS A 31 40.63 4.85 -24.97
CA LYS A 31 39.33 4.92 -24.32
C LYS A 31 39.56 5.12 -22.84
N PHE A 32 38.79 6.01 -22.22
CA PHE A 32 38.76 6.15 -20.78
C PHE A 32 37.44 5.58 -20.23
N ILE A 33 37.50 5.09 -19.00
CA ILE A 33 36.32 4.74 -18.22
C ILE A 33 36.36 5.52 -16.91
N PHE A 34 35.19 5.80 -16.36
CA PHE A 34 35.07 6.10 -14.95
C PHE A 34 35.00 4.76 -14.22
N GLY A 35 36.06 4.43 -13.48
CA GLY A 35 36.09 3.24 -12.63
C GLY A 35 35.31 3.45 -11.32
N ASP A 36 35.71 2.73 -10.28
CA ASP A 36 35.12 2.82 -8.94
C ASP A 36 35.13 4.27 -8.40
N ASP A 37 33.94 4.84 -8.23
CA ASP A 37 33.74 6.19 -7.68
C ASP A 37 33.54 6.10 -6.16
N LYS A 38 34.44 6.74 -5.41
CA LYS A 38 34.36 6.81 -3.93
C LYS A 38 33.73 8.09 -3.42
N THR A 39 33.36 8.99 -4.34
CA THR A 39 32.93 10.36 -4.04
C THR A 39 31.48 10.62 -4.45
N ASP A 40 30.83 9.62 -5.06
CA ASP A 40 29.49 9.68 -5.63
C ASP A 40 29.29 10.82 -6.66
N LEU A 41 30.38 11.43 -7.12
CA LEU A 41 30.37 12.56 -8.05
C LEU A 41 29.79 12.16 -9.42
N THR A 42 30.14 10.97 -9.90
CA THR A 42 29.65 10.45 -11.18
C THR A 42 28.14 10.27 -11.16
N GLN A 43 27.58 9.80 -10.05
CA GLN A 43 26.14 9.66 -9.86
C GLN A 43 25.43 11.02 -9.83
N VAL A 44 25.97 12.00 -9.10
CA VAL A 44 25.39 13.36 -9.01
C VAL A 44 25.39 14.07 -10.37
N LEU A 45 26.45 13.88 -11.16
CA LEU A 45 26.56 14.44 -12.50
C LEU A 45 25.80 13.62 -13.57
N GLY A 46 25.18 12.51 -13.18
CA GLY A 46 24.44 11.63 -14.09
C GLY A 46 25.33 10.79 -15.02
N PHE A 47 26.64 10.75 -14.79
CA PHE A 47 27.56 9.92 -15.54
C PHE A 47 27.45 8.45 -15.15
N ASN A 48 27.30 7.57 -16.15
CA ASN A 48 27.19 6.11 -15.97
C ASN A 48 26.10 5.67 -14.97
N SER A 49 25.05 6.48 -14.77
CA SER A 49 23.96 6.07 -13.89
C SER A 49 23.21 4.87 -14.49
N PHE A 50 23.00 3.85 -13.67
CA PHE A 50 22.20 2.67 -14.07
C PHE A 50 20.71 3.01 -14.02
N PHE A 51 20.30 3.71 -12.96
CA PHE A 51 18.95 4.21 -12.77
C PHE A 51 18.91 5.73 -12.84
N GLU A 52 17.85 6.25 -13.43
CA GLU A 52 17.45 7.65 -13.35
C GLU A 52 16.20 7.76 -12.49
N THR A 53 16.15 8.80 -11.66
CA THR A 53 14.98 9.12 -10.82
C THR A 53 14.91 10.62 -10.62
N LEU A 54 13.71 11.20 -10.71
CA LEU A 54 13.44 12.59 -10.35
C LEU A 54 12.68 12.70 -9.03
N LYS A 55 11.92 11.67 -8.62
CA LYS A 55 11.02 11.66 -7.45
C LYS A 55 11.11 10.40 -6.58
N GLY A 56 12.13 9.57 -6.77
CA GLY A 56 12.41 8.37 -5.97
C GLY A 56 11.89 7.08 -6.61
N ALA A 57 11.32 6.18 -5.79
CA ALA A 57 10.88 4.86 -6.26
C ALA A 57 9.67 4.92 -7.21
N GLU A 58 8.92 6.03 -7.23
CA GLU A 58 7.76 6.21 -8.12
C GLU A 58 8.18 6.29 -9.60
N ASP A 59 9.35 6.87 -9.88
CA ASP A 59 9.82 7.15 -11.23
C ASP A 59 11.19 6.53 -11.54
N LEU A 60 11.58 5.53 -10.77
CA LEU A 60 12.79 4.76 -10.99
C LEU A 60 12.74 4.11 -12.38
N ARG A 61 13.63 4.51 -13.27
CA ARG A 61 13.76 3.99 -14.62
C ARG A 61 15.21 3.69 -14.95
N LEU A 62 15.45 2.83 -15.95
CA LEU A 62 16.79 2.65 -16.51
C LEU A 62 17.23 3.92 -17.23
N SER A 63 18.53 4.18 -17.27
CA SER A 63 19.06 5.28 -18.08
C SER A 63 18.84 5.04 -19.57
N ASP A 64 18.58 6.11 -20.33
CA ASP A 64 18.27 6.03 -21.76
C ASP A 64 19.38 5.31 -22.54
N ARG A 65 20.63 5.47 -22.10
CA ARG A 65 21.80 4.80 -22.71
C ARG A 65 21.71 3.28 -22.63
N ILE A 66 21.34 2.73 -21.47
CA ILE A 66 21.19 1.29 -21.27
C ILE A 66 19.96 0.77 -22.04
N MET A 67 18.90 1.58 -22.10
CA MET A 67 17.69 1.22 -22.84
C MET A 67 17.90 1.18 -24.35
N LEU A 68 18.76 2.07 -24.90
CA LEU A 68 19.14 2.08 -26.31
C LEU A 68 20.13 0.98 -26.67
N ASP A 69 21.12 0.72 -25.81
CA ASP A 69 22.11 -0.33 -26.01
C ASP A 69 22.47 -1.06 -24.70
N PRO A 70 21.93 -2.27 -24.49
CA PRO A 70 22.26 -3.10 -23.32
C PRO A 70 23.73 -3.51 -23.24
N ASN A 71 24.51 -3.44 -24.32
CA ASN A 71 25.95 -3.72 -24.28
C ASN A 71 26.75 -2.66 -23.52
N THR A 72 26.11 -1.57 -23.10
CA THR A 72 26.72 -0.53 -22.27
C THR A 72 26.75 -0.89 -20.78
N ILE A 73 26.11 -1.99 -20.37
CA ILE A 73 26.16 -2.50 -18.99
C ILE A 73 27.53 -3.12 -18.72
N SER A 74 28.24 -2.59 -17.72
CA SER A 74 29.54 -3.15 -17.31
C SER A 74 29.37 -4.24 -16.26
N THR A 75 30.02 -5.40 -16.48
CA THR A 75 30.11 -6.49 -15.49
C THR A 75 31.40 -6.46 -14.68
N GLY A 76 32.40 -5.70 -15.13
CA GLY A 76 33.72 -5.56 -14.52
C GLY A 76 33.93 -4.17 -13.91
N ARG A 77 34.91 -4.07 -13.01
CA ARG A 77 35.35 -2.78 -12.44
C ARG A 77 36.42 -2.12 -13.32
N ASP A 78 37.15 -2.94 -14.06
CA ASP A 78 38.25 -2.56 -14.93
C ASP A 78 37.99 -3.04 -16.37
N LEU A 79 38.76 -2.53 -17.35
CA LEU A 79 38.70 -2.90 -18.77
C LEU A 79 39.34 -4.27 -19.10
N TYR A 80 39.53 -5.16 -18.12
CA TYR A 80 40.10 -6.48 -18.39
C TYR A 80 39.05 -7.40 -19.01
N PRO A 81 39.34 -8.01 -20.19
CA PRO A 81 38.43 -8.99 -20.77
C PRO A 81 38.12 -10.11 -19.79
N GLY A 82 36.82 -10.36 -19.55
CA GLY A 82 36.34 -11.40 -18.64
C GLY A 82 36.16 -10.98 -17.18
N ASP A 83 36.38 -9.70 -16.81
CA ASP A 83 36.05 -9.22 -15.47
C ASP A 83 34.52 -9.22 -15.24
N ASN A 84 34.10 -9.95 -14.20
CA ASN A 84 32.70 -10.11 -13.78
C ASN A 84 32.47 -9.74 -12.31
N ARG A 85 33.41 -9.03 -11.67
CA ARG A 85 33.34 -8.70 -10.24
C ARG A 85 32.10 -7.89 -9.86
N VAL A 86 31.71 -6.90 -10.67
CA VAL A 86 30.49 -6.10 -10.43
C VAL A 86 29.26 -6.99 -10.48
N ALA A 87 29.18 -7.89 -11.46
CA ALA A 87 28.08 -8.84 -11.56
C ALA A 87 28.02 -9.79 -10.36
N LEU A 88 29.18 -10.24 -9.86
CA LEU A 88 29.26 -11.06 -8.66
C LEU A 88 28.84 -10.30 -7.40
N ASP A 89 29.22 -9.02 -7.28
CA ASP A 89 28.82 -8.18 -6.15
C ASP A 89 27.32 -7.89 -6.17
N ILE A 90 26.73 -7.65 -7.34
CA ILE A 90 25.27 -7.54 -7.50
C ILE A 90 24.58 -8.85 -7.09
N ALA A 91 25.13 -10.01 -7.47
CA ALA A 91 24.57 -11.30 -7.06
C ALA A 91 24.62 -11.50 -5.53
N LYS A 92 25.67 -11.01 -4.87
CA LYS A 92 25.80 -11.09 -3.40
C LYS A 92 24.80 -10.20 -2.67
N LEU A 93 24.32 -9.11 -3.26
CA LEU A 93 23.30 -8.26 -2.63
C LEU A 93 22.07 -9.05 -2.18
N GLN A 94 21.73 -10.14 -2.87
CA GLN A 94 20.61 -10.99 -2.46
C GLN A 94 20.80 -11.60 -1.06
N THR A 95 22.04 -12.00 -0.75
CA THR A 95 22.38 -12.71 0.49
C THR A 95 23.01 -11.82 1.56
N ASP A 96 23.57 -10.69 1.16
CA ASP A 96 24.25 -9.77 2.06
C ASP A 96 23.22 -8.89 2.80
N PRO A 97 23.36 -8.75 4.13
CA PRO A 97 22.42 -7.97 4.90
C PRO A 97 22.71 -6.47 4.69
N HIS A 98 21.83 -5.82 3.93
CA HIS A 98 21.86 -4.37 3.67
C HIS A 98 20.61 -3.64 4.15
N MET A 99 19.60 -4.39 4.59
CA MET A 99 18.34 -3.85 5.07
C MET A 99 18.38 -3.68 6.60
N ARG A 100 17.69 -2.64 7.08
CA ARG A 100 17.56 -2.31 8.52
C ARG A 100 18.93 -2.25 9.21
N ASN A 101 19.77 -1.29 8.82
CA ASN A 101 21.12 -1.10 9.35
C ASN A 101 21.98 -2.38 9.25
N ASP A 102 22.02 -2.97 8.07
CA ASP A 102 22.84 -4.16 7.76
C ASP A 102 22.54 -5.40 8.62
N THR A 103 21.29 -5.57 9.06
CA THR A 103 20.88 -6.72 9.88
C THR A 103 20.04 -7.74 9.13
N MET A 104 19.48 -7.37 7.99
CA MET A 104 18.56 -8.22 7.23
C MET A 104 18.89 -8.20 5.74
N THR A 105 18.68 -9.34 5.07
CA THR A 105 18.71 -9.40 3.60
C THR A 105 17.47 -8.74 3.00
N PHE A 106 17.48 -8.49 1.69
CA PHE A 106 16.28 -8.01 0.98
C PHE A 106 15.12 -8.99 1.12
N ASP A 107 15.37 -10.30 1.03
CA ASP A 107 14.35 -11.33 1.15
C ASP A 107 13.73 -11.35 2.56
N GLU A 108 14.54 -11.26 3.62
CA GLU A 108 14.04 -11.21 5.00
C GLU A 108 13.22 -9.94 5.27
N PHE A 109 13.68 -8.80 4.76
CA PHE A 109 12.98 -7.53 4.90
C PHE A 109 11.63 -7.55 4.17
N TYR A 110 11.61 -8.07 2.94
CA TYR A 110 10.39 -8.23 2.16
C TYR A 110 9.39 -9.16 2.85
N ASN A 111 9.85 -10.30 3.37
CA ASN A 111 9.01 -11.22 4.14
C ASN A 111 8.43 -10.56 5.41
N THR A 112 9.17 -9.66 6.05
CA THR A 112 8.68 -8.91 7.23
C THR A 112 7.53 -7.97 6.84
N ILE A 113 7.62 -7.30 5.69
CA ILE A 113 6.52 -6.46 5.18
C ILE A 113 5.28 -7.30 4.90
N LEU A 114 5.46 -8.46 4.24
CA LEU A 114 4.36 -9.37 3.96
C LEU A 114 3.71 -9.91 5.24
N ALA A 115 4.52 -10.24 6.24
CA ALA A 115 4.03 -10.70 7.53
C ALA A 115 3.22 -9.60 8.25
N ASP A 116 3.71 -8.36 8.30
CA ASP A 116 2.98 -7.23 8.90
C ASP A 116 1.64 -6.99 8.17
N LEU A 117 1.65 -7.02 6.84
CA LEU A 117 0.43 -6.90 6.04
C LEU A 117 -0.57 -8.04 6.34
N GLY A 118 -0.09 -9.28 6.41
CA GLY A 118 -0.91 -10.44 6.75
C GLY A 118 -1.55 -10.31 8.14
N LEU A 119 -0.78 -9.89 9.14
CA LEU A 119 -1.27 -9.65 10.49
C LEU A 119 -2.32 -8.53 10.54
N ARG A 120 -2.12 -7.43 9.80
CA ARG A 120 -3.11 -6.35 9.69
C ARG A 120 -4.41 -6.82 9.06
N ILE A 121 -4.32 -7.63 7.99
CA ILE A 121 -5.50 -8.20 7.34
C ILE A 121 -6.28 -9.09 8.32
N GLN A 122 -5.58 -9.99 9.02
CA GLN A 122 -6.20 -10.89 10.00
C GLN A 122 -6.87 -10.11 11.15
N ARG A 123 -6.21 -9.06 11.65
CA ARG A 123 -6.77 -8.16 12.67
C ARG A 123 -8.05 -7.50 12.17
N ASN A 124 -8.04 -6.89 10.99
CA ASN A 124 -9.20 -6.21 10.42
C ASN A 124 -10.36 -7.18 10.18
N GLN A 125 -10.10 -8.41 9.74
CA GLN A 125 -11.14 -9.44 9.58
C GLN A 125 -11.77 -9.81 10.94
N THR A 126 -10.95 -9.95 11.97
CA THR A 126 -11.41 -10.27 13.33
C THR A 126 -12.26 -9.13 13.90
N GLU A 127 -11.79 -7.89 13.77
CA GLU A 127 -12.53 -6.69 14.21
C GLU A 127 -13.85 -6.54 13.45
N LYS A 128 -13.85 -6.79 12.13
CA LYS A 128 -15.08 -6.79 11.34
C LYS A 128 -16.08 -7.84 11.84
N ALA A 129 -15.63 -9.08 12.07
CA ALA A 129 -16.51 -10.14 12.58
C ALA A 129 -17.09 -9.80 13.97
N GLN A 130 -16.31 -9.15 14.84
CA GLN A 130 -16.78 -8.64 16.12
C GLN A 130 -17.84 -7.54 15.94
N GLN A 131 -17.60 -6.57 15.06
CA GLN A 131 -18.57 -5.51 14.76
C GLN A 131 -19.86 -6.07 14.17
N ASP A 132 -19.79 -7.00 13.22
CA ASP A 132 -20.96 -7.68 12.65
C ASP A 132 -21.76 -8.41 13.73
N SER A 133 -21.07 -9.06 14.68
CA SER A 133 -21.70 -9.72 15.82
C SER A 133 -22.43 -8.73 16.74
N LEU A 134 -21.83 -7.56 17.00
CA LEU A 134 -22.45 -6.49 17.79
C LEU A 134 -23.68 -5.91 17.09
N VAL A 135 -23.59 -5.65 15.78
CA VAL A 135 -24.72 -5.17 14.97
C VAL A 135 -25.88 -6.17 15.03
N ASN A 136 -25.59 -7.47 14.90
CA ASN A 136 -26.61 -8.51 15.03
C ASN A 136 -27.26 -8.53 16.41
N GLN A 137 -26.49 -8.40 17.49
CA GLN A 137 -27.02 -8.32 18.85
C GLN A 137 -27.92 -7.09 19.04
N PHE A 138 -27.48 -5.92 18.59
CA PHE A 138 -28.31 -4.70 18.67
C PHE A 138 -29.57 -4.80 17.81
N SER A 139 -29.49 -5.44 16.64
CA SER A 139 -30.67 -5.70 15.81
C SER A 139 -31.67 -6.62 16.52
N GLN A 140 -31.20 -7.67 17.19
CA GLN A 140 -32.06 -8.56 17.98
C GLN A 140 -32.71 -7.83 19.16
N ILE A 141 -31.96 -7.02 19.90
CA ILE A 141 -32.48 -6.20 21.00
C ILE A 141 -33.54 -5.23 20.47
N ARG A 142 -33.26 -4.55 19.35
CA ARG A 142 -34.21 -3.63 18.72
C ARG A 142 -35.50 -4.37 18.31
N SER A 143 -35.38 -5.54 17.68
CA SER A 143 -36.54 -6.36 17.31
C SER A 143 -37.30 -6.92 18.51
N SER A 144 -36.63 -7.15 19.65
CA SER A 144 -37.28 -7.56 20.89
C SER A 144 -38.12 -6.42 21.51
N ILE A 145 -37.58 -5.20 21.52
CA ILE A 145 -38.27 -4.02 22.07
C ILE A 145 -39.37 -3.51 21.12
N SER A 146 -39.09 -3.48 19.81
CA SER A 146 -40.02 -3.00 18.78
C SER A 146 -40.92 -4.12 18.24
N GLY A 147 -40.68 -5.36 18.66
CA GLY A 147 -41.44 -6.52 18.25
C GLY A 147 -42.80 -6.51 18.91
N VAL A 148 -43.84 -6.38 18.10
CA VAL A 148 -45.22 -6.50 18.56
C VAL A 148 -45.59 -7.97 18.49
N ASN A 149 -45.98 -8.56 19.61
CA ASN A 149 -46.48 -9.93 19.60
C ASN A 149 -47.93 -9.92 19.07
N MET A 150 -48.11 -10.41 17.83
CA MET A 150 -49.42 -10.43 17.17
C MET A 150 -50.47 -11.20 17.96
N ASP A 151 -50.08 -12.24 18.71
CA ASP A 151 -51.03 -13.01 19.50
C ASP A 151 -51.54 -12.21 20.71
N GLU A 152 -50.66 -11.39 21.30
CA GLU A 152 -51.01 -10.46 22.39
C GLU A 152 -51.89 -9.32 21.89
N GLU A 153 -51.56 -8.72 20.73
CA GLU A 153 -52.41 -7.70 20.11
C GLU A 153 -53.75 -8.26 19.63
N LEU A 154 -53.79 -9.49 19.12
CA LEU A 154 -55.04 -10.15 18.73
C LEU A 154 -55.90 -10.49 19.96
N ALA A 155 -55.29 -10.93 21.07
CA ALA A 155 -56.00 -11.13 22.33
C ALA A 155 -56.59 -9.82 22.87
N LYS A 156 -55.82 -8.72 22.85
CA LYS A 156 -56.34 -7.38 23.19
C LYS A 156 -57.46 -6.95 22.25
N MET A 157 -57.32 -7.19 20.95
CA MET A 157 -58.34 -6.85 19.95
C MET A 157 -59.64 -7.62 20.21
N MET A 158 -59.57 -8.93 20.48
CA MET A 158 -60.74 -9.74 20.85
C MET A 158 -61.36 -9.26 22.17
N GLN A 159 -60.53 -8.89 23.15
CA GLN A 159 -61.02 -8.33 24.41
C GLN A 159 -61.77 -7.02 24.18
N TYR A 160 -61.23 -6.12 23.36
CA TYR A 160 -61.91 -4.87 23.01
C TYR A 160 -63.20 -5.09 22.21
N GLN A 161 -63.24 -6.05 21.29
CA GLN A 161 -64.48 -6.44 20.60
C GLN A 161 -65.54 -6.96 21.57
N LYS A 162 -65.17 -7.88 22.48
CA LYS A 162 -66.05 -8.40 23.52
C LYS A 162 -66.57 -7.30 24.45
N ALA A 163 -65.69 -6.40 24.87
CA ALA A 163 -66.05 -5.26 25.71
C ALA A 163 -67.03 -4.33 24.99
N TYR A 164 -66.78 -4.03 23.71
CA TYR A 164 -67.67 -3.21 22.88
C TYR A 164 -69.05 -3.85 22.70
N GLU A 165 -69.11 -5.16 22.41
CA GLU A 165 -70.38 -5.89 22.33
C GLU A 165 -71.14 -5.87 23.67
N ALA A 166 -70.43 -6.03 24.79
CA ALA A 166 -71.02 -5.95 26.13
C ALA A 166 -71.56 -4.53 26.42
N SER A 167 -70.81 -3.49 26.07
CA SER A 167 -71.27 -2.09 26.19
C SER A 167 -72.48 -1.81 25.31
N ALA A 168 -72.51 -2.30 24.06
CA ALA A 168 -73.66 -2.15 23.17
C ALA A 168 -74.92 -2.84 23.72
N ARG A 169 -74.79 -4.05 24.28
CA ARG A 169 -75.90 -4.73 24.96
C ARG A 169 -76.36 -4.00 26.21
N PHE A 170 -75.43 -3.45 26.99
CA PHE A 170 -75.77 -2.63 28.16
C PHE A 170 -76.56 -1.39 27.76
N VAL A 171 -76.11 -0.65 26.74
CA VAL A 171 -76.85 0.51 26.20
C VAL A 171 -78.23 0.09 25.70
N GLY A 172 -78.32 -1.01 24.93
CA GLY A 172 -79.62 -1.52 24.48
C GLY A 172 -80.57 -1.89 25.64
N THR A 173 -80.03 -2.40 26.74
CA THR A 173 -80.81 -2.72 27.94
C THR A 173 -81.26 -1.43 28.66
N VAL A 174 -80.40 -0.42 28.72
CA VAL A 174 -80.74 0.91 29.26
C VAL A 174 -81.82 1.59 28.42
N ASP A 175 -81.73 1.51 27.08
CA ASP A 175 -82.75 2.04 26.17
C ASP A 175 -84.09 1.33 26.37
N GLN A 176 -84.09 0.00 26.54
CA GLN A 176 -85.32 -0.76 26.85
C GLN A 176 -85.92 -0.35 28.20
N MET A 177 -85.08 -0.11 29.23
CA MET A 177 -85.55 0.38 30.52
C MET A 177 -86.14 1.79 30.40
N MET A 178 -85.50 2.69 29.65
CA MET A 178 -86.00 4.04 29.37
C MET A 178 -87.33 4.02 28.61
N GLU A 179 -87.45 3.20 27.58
CA GLU A 179 -88.69 3.08 26.80
C GLU A 179 -89.85 2.55 27.66
N THR A 180 -89.56 1.63 28.59
CA THR A 180 -90.55 1.12 29.56
C THR A 180 -91.02 2.21 30.53
N LEU A 181 -90.11 3.06 31.01
CA LEU A 181 -90.45 4.19 31.88
C LEU A 181 -91.27 5.27 31.16
N VAL A 182 -91.05 5.50 29.87
CA VAL A 182 -91.80 6.49 29.07
C VAL A 182 -93.18 5.98 28.63
N ARG A 183 -93.36 4.65 28.51
CA ARG A 183 -94.65 4.04 28.13
C ARG A 183 -95.59 3.76 29.31
N MET A 184 -95.18 4.05 30.55
CA MET A 184 -96.07 4.14 31.72
C MET A 184 -96.51 5.58 31.95
#